data_AF-A0A916RVH6-F1
#
_entry.id   AF-A0A916RVH6-F1
#
_cell.length_a   1.000
_cell.length_b   1.000
_cell.length_c   1.000
_cell.angle_alpha   90.00
_cell.angle_beta   90.00
_cell.angle_gamma   90.00
#
_symmetry.space_group_name_H-M   'P 1'
#
loop_
_entity.id
_entity.type
_entity.pdbx_description
1 polymer ?
#
loop_
_entity_poly.entity_id
_entity_poly.type
_entity_poly.pdbx_seq_one_letter_code
_entity_poly.pdbx_strand_id
1 'polypeptide(L)'
;MAPDAAITYIQRAKENHISESCFRAAFNIFLPLPTEKKIPILLELLSARIPTERNDGDPEFVTRIPGPDLYYPAVEALINLGEVAEPAVLDYIASDPYGDRVGWENAVFVHLMHQTQFFNIVHAITTLKVKRAELKDTAKISRISEAIKYIDDKYCQNSLGAACRAAAESP
;
A
#
# COMPACT_ATOMS: atom_id res chain seq x y z
N MET A 1 8.02 7.88 -23.62
CA MET A 1 8.40 6.55 -23.07
C MET A 1 7.13 5.75 -22.90
N ALA A 2 7.11 4.47 -23.32
CA ALA A 2 5.95 3.61 -23.17
C ALA A 2 5.76 3.20 -21.69
N PRO A 3 4.53 2.89 -21.23
CA PRO A 3 4.28 2.50 -19.84
C PRO A 3 5.18 1.36 -19.35
N ASP A 4 5.32 0.27 -20.12
CA ASP A 4 6.14 -0.89 -19.73
C ASP A 4 7.63 -0.55 -19.57
N ALA A 5 8.13 0.35 -20.43
CA ALA A 5 9.50 0.85 -20.34
C ALA A 5 9.69 1.72 -19.08
N ALA A 6 8.68 2.50 -18.70
CA ALA A 6 8.69 3.31 -17.48
C ALA A 6 8.64 2.44 -16.22
N ILE A 7 7.83 1.37 -16.22
CA ILE A 7 7.74 0.41 -15.10
C ILE A 7 9.11 -0.25 -14.88
N THR A 8 9.68 -0.81 -15.95
CA THR A 8 11.01 -1.45 -15.89
C THR A 8 12.08 -0.48 -15.41
N TYR A 9 12.02 0.77 -15.89
CA TYR A 9 12.96 1.82 -15.50
C TYR A 9 12.88 2.13 -14.00
N ILE A 10 11.66 2.28 -13.47
CA ILE A 10 11.40 2.56 -12.05
C ILE A 10 11.80 1.39 -11.16
N GLN A 11 11.46 0.15 -11.53
CA GLN A 11 11.80 -1.05 -10.76
C GLN A 11 13.32 -1.21 -10.61
N ARG A 12 14.10 -0.80 -11.61
CA ARG A 12 15.57 -0.86 -11.58
C ARG A 12 16.21 0.41 -11.02
N ALA A 13 15.45 1.34 -10.44
CA ALA A 13 15.99 2.62 -9.99
C ALA A 13 17.02 2.48 -8.87
N LYS A 14 16.83 1.49 -7.98
CA LYS A 14 17.77 1.19 -6.89
C LYS A 14 19.12 0.66 -7.41
N GLU A 15 19.11 -0.10 -8.50
CA GLU A 15 20.31 -0.70 -9.10
C GLU A 15 21.10 0.30 -9.95
N ASN A 16 20.40 1.25 -10.58
CA ASN A 16 20.98 2.14 -11.58
C ASN A 16 21.34 3.54 -11.06
N HIS A 17 21.28 3.78 -9.74
CA HIS A 17 21.54 5.09 -9.14
C HIS A 17 20.77 6.23 -9.84
N ILE A 18 19.50 5.98 -10.17
CA ILE A 18 18.68 6.93 -10.92
C ILE A 18 18.42 8.17 -10.06
N SER A 19 18.49 9.36 -10.65
CA SER A 19 18.14 10.59 -9.95
C SER A 19 16.65 10.65 -9.62
N GLU A 20 16.29 11.33 -8.53
CA GLU A 20 14.90 11.59 -8.16
C GLU A 20 14.12 12.23 -9.33
N SER A 21 14.72 13.18 -10.05
CA SER A 21 14.09 13.88 -11.17
C SER A 21 13.69 12.93 -12.31
N CYS A 22 14.57 11.96 -12.65
CA CYS A 22 14.29 10.97 -13.67
C CYS A 22 13.26 9.94 -13.20
N PHE A 23 13.31 9.54 -11.93
CA PHE A 23 12.29 8.66 -11.33
C PHE A 23 10.90 9.31 -11.43
N ARG A 24 10.76 10.56 -10.97
CA ARG A 24 9.48 11.28 -10.99
C ARG A 24 8.97 11.49 -12.42
N ALA A 25 9.85 11.80 -13.36
CA ALA A 25 9.48 11.94 -14.77
C ALA A 25 8.93 10.63 -15.34
N ALA A 26 9.56 9.49 -15.03
CA ALA A 26 9.06 8.17 -15.44
C ALA A 26 7.71 7.85 -14.78
N PHE A 27 7.57 8.11 -13.48
CA PHE A 27 6.33 7.82 -12.74
C PHE A 27 5.15 8.67 -13.25
N ASN A 28 5.39 9.93 -13.62
CA ASN A 28 4.37 10.83 -14.13
C ASN A 28 3.76 10.39 -15.47
N ILE A 29 4.34 9.40 -16.17
CA ILE A 29 3.76 8.81 -17.38
C ILE A 29 2.44 8.08 -17.06
N PHE A 30 2.28 7.56 -15.84
CA PHE A 30 1.11 6.78 -15.46
C PHE A 30 -0.06 7.62 -14.95
N LEU A 31 0.22 8.81 -14.39
CA LEU A 31 -0.80 9.65 -13.76
C LEU A 31 -1.94 10.09 -14.69
N PRO A 32 -1.72 10.33 -16.01
CA PRO A 32 -2.80 10.65 -16.94
C PRO A 32 -3.59 9.43 -17.44
N LEU A 33 -3.17 8.20 -17.15
CA LEU A 33 -3.84 7.01 -17.66
C LEU A 33 -5.27 6.88 -17.10
N PRO A 34 -6.18 6.22 -17.82
CA PRO A 34 -7.48 5.80 -17.28
C PRO A 34 -7.31 4.92 -16.03
N THR A 35 -8.25 5.02 -15.09
CA THR A 35 -8.16 4.36 -13.77
C THR A 35 -7.98 2.85 -13.88
N GLU A 36 -8.67 2.20 -14.81
CA GLU A 36 -8.60 0.76 -15.07
C GLU A 36 -7.22 0.29 -15.56
N LYS A 37 -6.43 1.18 -16.17
CA LYS A 37 -5.04 0.89 -16.58
C LYS A 37 -4.04 1.33 -15.52
N LYS A 38 -4.37 2.38 -14.77
CA LYS A 38 -3.48 3.00 -13.78
C LYS A 38 -3.35 2.16 -12.52
N ILE A 39 -4.46 1.65 -11.97
CA ILE A 39 -4.45 0.91 -10.70
C ILE A 39 -3.49 -0.30 -10.74
N PRO A 40 -3.53 -1.20 -11.74
CA PRO A 40 -2.61 -2.34 -11.79
C PRO A 40 -1.13 -1.93 -11.77
N ILE A 41 -0.79 -0.86 -12.51
CA ILE A 41 0.58 -0.32 -12.56
C ILE A 41 0.99 0.23 -11.20
N LEU A 42 0.11 0.97 -10.53
CA LEU A 42 0.41 1.51 -9.20
C LEU A 42 0.61 0.39 -8.17
N LEU A 43 -0.19 -0.69 -8.24
CA LEU A 43 -0.01 -1.85 -7.38
C LEU A 43 1.35 -2.54 -7.61
N GLU A 44 1.78 -2.67 -8.86
CA GLU A 44 3.11 -3.21 -9.20
C GLU A 44 4.27 -2.33 -8.69
N LEU A 45 4.02 -1.03 -8.49
CA LEU A 45 5.01 -0.05 -8.05
C LEU A 45 4.90 0.29 -6.56
N LEU A 46 4.14 -0.46 -5.77
CA LEU A 46 3.95 -0.20 -4.33
C LEU A 46 5.28 -0.18 -3.54
N SER A 47 6.29 -0.92 -3.99
CA SER A 47 7.63 -0.94 -3.39
C SER A 47 8.64 0.01 -4.00
N ALA A 48 8.25 0.73 -5.05
CA ALA A 48 9.15 1.63 -5.75
C ALA A 48 9.36 2.91 -4.92
N ARG A 49 10.47 2.92 -4.16
CA ARG A 49 10.92 4.07 -3.39
C ARG A 49 11.61 5.09 -4.31
N ILE A 50 11.31 6.39 -4.14
CA ILE A 50 12.10 7.47 -4.74
C ILE A 50 13.56 7.32 -4.25
N PRO A 51 14.55 7.28 -5.18
CA PRO A 51 15.96 7.29 -4.80
C PRO A 51 16.27 8.60 -4.07
N THR A 52 16.73 8.51 -2.83
CA THR A 52 17.24 9.67 -2.09
C THR A 52 18.74 9.59 -1.95
N GLU A 53 19.41 10.73 -2.09
CA GLU A 53 20.88 10.82 -1.98
C GLU A 53 21.40 10.50 -0.57
N ARG A 54 20.50 10.44 0.44
CA ARG A 54 20.86 10.05 1.79
C ARG A 54 20.79 8.53 1.97
N ASN A 55 21.91 7.98 2.45
CA ASN A 55 22.08 6.63 2.98
C ASN A 55 21.27 6.45 4.27
N ASP A 56 19.94 6.57 4.18
CA ASP A 56 19.06 6.32 5.31
C ASP A 56 18.82 4.82 5.32
N GLY A 57 19.82 4.11 5.83
CA GLY A 57 19.71 2.72 6.24
C GLY A 57 18.76 2.64 7.43
N ASP A 58 17.46 2.64 7.14
CA ASP A 58 16.49 1.76 7.81
C ASP A 58 15.12 1.86 7.12
N PRO A 59 14.44 0.73 6.88
CA PRO A 59 13.06 0.70 6.37
C PRO A 59 12.02 0.94 7.49
N GLU A 60 12.41 1.52 8.63
CA GLU A 60 11.52 1.67 9.78
C GLU A 60 10.53 2.84 9.60
N PHE A 61 9.46 2.56 8.85
CA PHE A 61 8.17 3.24 8.85
C PHE A 61 8.18 4.74 8.54
N VAL A 62 7.83 5.08 7.29
CA VAL A 62 7.48 6.44 6.86
C VAL A 62 6.06 6.78 7.36
N THR A 63 5.90 6.91 8.66
CA THR A 63 4.74 7.58 9.27
C THR A 63 5.09 9.03 9.52
N ARG A 64 4.57 9.93 8.68
CA ARG A 64 4.14 11.30 9.04
C ARG A 64 3.46 11.92 7.83
N ILE A 65 2.14 11.82 7.77
CA ILE A 65 1.35 12.82 7.02
C ILE A 65 1.04 13.90 8.07
N PRO A 66 1.45 15.18 7.88
CA PRO A 66 1.19 15.97 6.68
C PRO A 66 2.38 16.76 6.09
N GLY A 67 2.51 16.74 4.76
CA GLY A 67 3.49 17.52 3.98
C GLY A 67 4.36 16.64 3.07
N PRO A 68 4.91 17.17 1.95
CA PRO A 68 5.43 16.35 0.86
C PRO A 68 6.81 15.76 1.20
N ASP A 69 6.82 14.61 1.87
CA ASP A 69 7.95 13.66 1.89
C ASP A 69 7.40 12.23 1.66
N LEU A 70 6.93 11.99 0.42
CA LEU A 70 6.31 10.72 0.02
C LEU A 70 7.29 9.91 -0.82
N TYR A 71 8.14 9.18 -0.11
CA TYR A 71 9.14 8.27 -0.69
C TYR A 71 8.52 7.15 -1.55
N TYR A 72 7.22 6.88 -1.49
CA TYR A 72 6.53 5.85 -2.28
C TYR A 72 5.36 6.45 -3.10
N PRO A 73 5.60 6.93 -4.33
CA PRO A 73 4.59 7.67 -5.11
C PRO A 73 3.36 6.85 -5.48
N ALA A 74 3.50 5.52 -5.61
CA ALA A 74 2.37 4.63 -5.87
C ALA A 74 1.35 4.62 -4.72
N VAL A 75 1.82 4.67 -3.48
CA VAL A 75 0.98 4.73 -2.28
C VAL A 75 0.13 5.99 -2.29
N GLU A 76 0.77 7.15 -2.50
CA GLU A 76 0.07 8.44 -2.59
C GLU A 76 -0.98 8.44 -3.71
N ALA A 77 -0.59 7.97 -4.90
CA ALA A 77 -1.48 7.92 -6.05
C ALA A 77 -2.70 7.02 -5.78
N LEU A 78 -2.52 5.87 -5.14
CA LEU A 78 -3.63 4.97 -4.77
C LEU A 78 -4.53 5.58 -3.69
N ILE A 79 -3.97 6.25 -2.69
CA ILE A 79 -4.75 6.97 -1.67
C ILE A 79 -5.63 8.04 -2.33
N ASN A 80 -5.06 8.82 -3.26
CA ASN A 80 -5.78 9.87 -3.98
C ASN A 80 -6.90 9.33 -4.90
N LEU A 81 -6.81 8.07 -5.35
CA LEU A 81 -7.90 7.40 -6.08
C LEU A 81 -9.05 6.98 -5.16
N GLY A 82 -8.84 6.92 -3.84
CA GLY A 82 -9.86 6.61 -2.84
C GLY A 82 -10.54 5.26 -3.06
N GLU A 83 -11.84 5.22 -2.78
CA GLU A 83 -12.70 4.02 -2.86
C GLU A 83 -12.63 3.29 -4.21
N VAL A 84 -12.29 3.99 -5.30
CA VAL A 84 -12.17 3.38 -6.64
C VAL A 84 -11.02 2.37 -6.70
N ALA A 85 -9.95 2.58 -5.92
CA ALA A 85 -8.81 1.68 -5.85
C ALA A 85 -8.95 0.59 -4.78
N GLU A 86 -9.84 0.75 -3.80
CA GLU A 86 -9.98 -0.12 -2.64
C GLU A 86 -10.19 -1.61 -3.01
N PRO A 87 -11.08 -1.99 -3.95
CA PRO A 87 -11.28 -3.40 -4.29
C PRO A 87 -9.99 -4.07 -4.78
N ALA A 88 -9.21 -3.36 -5.61
CA ALA A 88 -7.96 -3.87 -6.16
C ALA A 88 -6.85 -3.94 -5.10
N VAL A 89 -6.83 -2.99 -4.15
CA VAL A 89 -5.91 -3.01 -3.01
C VAL A 89 -6.21 -4.21 -2.09
N LEU A 90 -7.49 -4.47 -1.79
CA LEU A 90 -7.90 -5.64 -1.01
C LEU A 90 -7.53 -6.96 -1.70
N ASP A 91 -7.72 -7.04 -3.02
CA ASP A 91 -7.29 -8.19 -3.81
C ASP A 91 -5.76 -8.37 -3.79
N TYR A 92 -5.00 -7.27 -3.85
CA TYR A 92 -3.54 -7.29 -3.74
C TYR A 92 -3.09 -7.81 -2.37
N ILE A 93 -3.70 -7.35 -1.28
CA ILE A 93 -3.40 -7.83 0.09
C ILE A 93 -3.69 -9.34 0.24
N ALA A 94 -4.76 -9.82 -0.40
CA ALA A 94 -5.12 -11.25 -0.41
C ALA A 94 -4.19 -12.10 -1.31
N SER A 95 -3.56 -11.47 -2.31
CA SER A 95 -2.66 -12.12 -3.25
C SER A 95 -1.30 -12.42 -2.62
N ASP A 96 -0.46 -13.16 -3.35
CA ASP A 96 0.87 -13.56 -2.88
C ASP A 96 1.97 -12.67 -3.48
N PRO A 97 2.34 -11.56 -2.83
CA PRO A 97 3.61 -10.91 -3.10
C PRO A 97 4.64 -11.37 -2.05
N TYR A 98 4.76 -12.64 -1.63
CA TYR A 98 5.76 -13.04 -0.62
C TYR A 98 7.22 -12.74 -1.04
N GLY A 99 7.45 -12.37 -2.31
CA GLY A 99 8.70 -11.76 -2.76
C GLY A 99 8.87 -10.26 -2.46
N ASP A 100 7.80 -9.57 -2.07
CA ASP A 100 7.69 -8.12 -1.89
C ASP A 100 6.89 -7.73 -0.62
N ARG A 101 7.54 -7.88 0.53
CA ARG A 101 6.98 -7.49 1.84
C ARG A 101 6.65 -6.00 1.92
N VAL A 102 7.49 -5.14 1.34
CA VAL A 102 7.31 -3.68 1.38
C VAL A 102 6.01 -3.30 0.66
N GLY A 103 5.75 -3.93 -0.49
CA GLY A 103 4.58 -3.62 -1.31
C GLY A 103 3.30 -4.06 -0.62
N TRP A 104 3.34 -5.21 0.06
CA TRP A 104 2.25 -5.69 0.89
C TRP A 104 1.94 -4.74 2.06
N GLU A 105 2.96 -4.31 2.82
CA GLU A 105 2.76 -3.38 3.95
C GLU A 105 2.21 -2.03 3.46
N ASN A 106 2.68 -1.55 2.31
CA ASN A 106 2.18 -0.36 1.66
C ASN A 106 0.73 -0.51 1.18
N ALA A 107 0.32 -1.68 0.66
CA ALA A 107 -1.08 -1.95 0.33
C ALA A 107 -1.99 -1.90 1.56
N VAL A 108 -1.56 -2.52 2.67
CA VAL A 108 -2.30 -2.46 3.94
C VAL A 108 -2.42 -1.01 4.44
N PHE A 109 -1.36 -0.21 4.28
CA PHE A 109 -1.42 1.21 4.60
C PHE A 109 -2.38 1.99 3.69
N VAL A 110 -2.36 1.77 2.39
CA VAL A 110 -3.33 2.38 1.45
C VAL A 110 -4.77 2.06 1.89
N HIS A 111 -5.05 0.81 2.24
CA HIS A 111 -6.38 0.39 2.74
C HIS A 111 -6.80 1.16 4.00
N LEU A 112 -5.90 1.31 4.97
CA LEU A 112 -6.15 2.15 6.16
C LEU A 112 -6.45 3.61 5.79
N MET A 113 -5.74 4.12 4.79
CA MET A 113 -5.82 5.49 4.32
C MET A 113 -7.01 5.79 3.42
N HIS A 114 -7.65 4.79 2.80
CA HIS A 114 -8.92 5.03 2.08
C HIS A 114 -10.07 5.37 3.03
N GLN A 115 -9.96 4.96 4.30
CA GLN A 115 -11.01 5.11 5.31
C GLN A 115 -10.95 6.46 6.06
N THR A 116 -10.39 7.50 5.42
CA THR A 116 -9.89 8.74 6.06
C THR A 116 -10.81 9.95 5.99
N GLN A 117 -12.10 9.80 6.27
CA GLN A 117 -12.70 10.94 6.98
C GLN A 117 -12.21 11.00 8.44
N PHE A 118 -11.77 9.88 9.07
CA PHE A 118 -11.30 9.90 10.47
C PHE A 118 -10.26 8.82 10.87
N PHE A 119 -9.46 8.23 9.97
CA PHE A 119 -8.58 7.09 10.32
C PHE A 119 -9.38 6.01 11.08
N ASN A 120 -10.44 5.50 10.45
CA ASN A 120 -11.30 4.51 11.10
C ASN A 120 -10.69 3.11 11.01
N ILE A 121 -9.71 2.83 11.87
CA ILE A 121 -8.98 1.55 11.91
C ILE A 121 -9.96 0.38 12.12
N VAL A 122 -11.01 0.56 12.92
CA VAL A 122 -12.05 -0.45 13.14
C VAL A 122 -12.77 -0.80 11.84
N HIS A 123 -13.10 0.21 11.02
CA HIS A 123 -13.73 -0.03 9.72
C HIS A 123 -12.77 -0.75 8.77
N ALA A 124 -11.50 -0.34 8.71
CA ALA A 124 -10.51 -1.01 7.87
C ALA A 124 -10.36 -2.51 8.22
N ILE A 125 -10.30 -2.86 9.51
CA ILE A 125 -10.29 -4.24 9.99
C ILE A 125 -11.60 -4.97 9.60
N THR A 126 -12.75 -4.31 9.74
CA THR A 126 -14.05 -4.87 9.39
C THR A 126 -14.13 -5.22 7.90
N THR A 127 -13.66 -4.34 7.02
CA THR A 127 -13.61 -4.60 5.57
C THR A 127 -12.72 -5.80 5.25
N LEU A 128 -11.56 -5.94 5.90
CA LEU A 128 -10.70 -7.11 5.75
C LEU A 128 -11.38 -8.39 6.23
N LYS A 129 -12.18 -8.35 7.30
CA LYS A 129 -12.95 -9.52 7.77
C LYS A 129 -14.04 -9.93 6.79
N VAL A 130 -14.76 -8.97 6.22
CA VAL A 130 -15.74 -9.24 5.16
C VAL A 130 -15.05 -9.90 3.98
N LYS A 131 -13.93 -9.32 3.50
CA LYS A 131 -13.14 -9.91 2.43
C LYS A 131 -12.66 -11.32 2.77
N ARG A 132 -12.19 -11.55 4.00
CA ARG A 132 -11.78 -12.87 4.49
C ARG A 132 -12.90 -13.90 4.38
N ALA A 133 -14.12 -13.53 4.78
CA ALA A 133 -15.29 -14.41 4.78
C ALA A 133 -15.76 -14.79 3.37
N GLU A 134 -15.48 -13.96 2.36
CA GLU A 134 -15.81 -14.23 0.95
C GLU A 134 -14.81 -15.18 0.28
N LEU A 135 -13.61 -15.32 0.83
CA LEU A 135 -12.55 -16.14 0.25
C LEU A 135 -12.75 -17.62 0.57
N LYS A 136 -12.44 -18.47 -0.43
CA LYS A 136 -12.41 -19.94 -0.28
C LYS A 136 -11.00 -20.51 -0.21
N ASP A 137 -10.02 -19.73 -0.66
CA ASP A 137 -8.61 -20.11 -0.72
C ASP A 137 -7.94 -19.87 0.64
N THR A 138 -7.43 -20.94 1.26
CA THR A 138 -6.82 -20.91 2.60
C THR A 138 -5.57 -20.03 2.67
N ALA A 139 -4.79 -19.95 1.59
CA ALA A 139 -3.62 -19.09 1.55
C ALA A 139 -4.04 -17.61 1.51
N LYS A 140 -5.05 -17.26 0.71
CA LYS A 140 -5.60 -15.89 0.68
C LYS A 140 -6.23 -15.50 2.03
N ILE A 141 -6.96 -16.41 2.67
CA ILE A 141 -7.53 -16.22 4.02
C ILE A 141 -6.42 -15.94 5.04
N SER A 142 -5.31 -16.69 4.97
CA SER A 142 -4.17 -16.51 5.87
C SER A 142 -3.53 -15.13 5.69
N ARG A 143 -3.36 -14.67 4.46
CA ARG A 143 -2.77 -13.35 4.15
C ARG A 143 -3.65 -12.19 4.62
N ILE A 144 -4.97 -12.29 4.45
CA ILE A 144 -5.89 -11.31 5.02
C ILE A 144 -5.84 -11.32 6.54
N SER A 145 -5.76 -12.50 7.17
CA SER A 145 -5.60 -12.60 8.63
C SER A 145 -4.28 -11.99 9.11
N GLU A 146 -3.20 -12.15 8.35
CA GLU A 146 -1.92 -11.51 8.61
C GLU A 146 -2.02 -9.98 8.51
N ALA A 147 -2.76 -9.45 7.53
CA ALA A 147 -3.03 -8.01 7.40
C ALA A 147 -3.80 -7.46 8.60
N ILE A 148 -4.83 -8.19 9.07
CA ILE A 148 -5.59 -7.81 10.27
C ILE A 148 -4.66 -7.78 11.49
N LYS A 149 -3.85 -8.83 11.69
CA LYS A 149 -2.89 -8.88 12.80
C LYS A 149 -1.86 -7.75 12.72
N TYR A 150 -1.35 -7.49 11.52
CA TYR A 150 -0.41 -6.40 11.28
C TYR A 150 -1.02 -5.05 11.64
N ILE A 151 -2.29 -4.82 11.30
CA ILE A 151 -3.01 -3.60 11.69
C ILE A 151 -3.14 -3.53 13.22
N ASP A 152 -3.51 -4.63 13.86
CA ASP A 152 -3.67 -4.73 15.31
C ASP A 152 -2.39 -4.39 16.07
N ASP A 153 -1.29 -5.09 15.73
CA ASP A 153 0.01 -4.94 16.38
C ASP A 153 0.54 -3.50 16.26
N LYS A 154 0.28 -2.81 15.14
CA LYS A 154 0.86 -1.50 14.85
C LYS A 154 -0.02 -0.30 15.17
N TYR A 155 -1.33 -0.39 14.93
CA TYR A 155 -2.21 0.79 14.94
C TYR A 155 -3.26 0.75 16.07
N CYS A 156 -3.49 -0.40 16.71
CA CYS A 156 -4.44 -0.52 17.84
C CYS A 156 -3.81 -0.22 19.22
N GLN A 157 -2.92 0.77 19.33
CA GLN A 157 -2.34 1.19 20.63
C GLN A 157 -3.15 2.34 21.28
N ASN A 158 -3.16 2.42 22.61
CA ASN A 158 -3.86 3.43 23.45
C ASN A 158 -5.40 3.33 23.48
N SER A 159 -6.13 4.41 23.76
CA SER A 159 -7.57 4.42 24.10
C SER A 159 -8.53 3.98 22.97
N LEU A 160 -8.07 4.01 21.71
CA LEU A 160 -8.76 3.36 20.57
C LEU A 160 -8.50 1.84 20.51
N GLY A 161 -7.48 1.37 21.22
CA GLY A 161 -6.96 0.00 21.17
C GLY A 161 -7.96 -1.06 21.62
N ALA A 162 -8.87 -0.77 22.55
CA ALA A 162 -9.84 -1.78 23.01
C ALA A 162 -10.88 -2.13 21.93
N ALA A 163 -11.48 -1.13 21.28
CA ALA A 163 -12.43 -1.35 20.18
C ALA A 163 -11.74 -1.93 18.93
N CYS A 164 -10.51 -1.47 18.67
CA CYS A 164 -9.67 -1.92 17.57
C CYS A 164 -9.24 -3.40 17.73
N ARG A 165 -8.79 -3.80 18.93
CA ARG A 165 -8.45 -5.19 19.27
C ARG A 165 -9.67 -6.10 19.24
N ALA A 166 -10.81 -5.66 19.81
CA ALA A 166 -12.06 -6.42 19.72
C ALA A 166 -12.50 -6.65 18.26
N ALA A 167 -12.33 -5.61 17.43
CA ALA A 167 -12.56 -5.70 16.00
C ALA A 167 -11.54 -6.61 15.30
N ALA A 168 -10.33 -6.85 15.82
CA ALA A 168 -9.35 -7.80 15.29
C ALA A 168 -9.64 -9.25 15.75
N GLU A 169 -10.00 -9.45 17.03
CA GLU A 169 -10.18 -10.76 17.68
C GLU A 169 -11.46 -11.51 17.30
N SER A 170 -12.52 -10.80 16.87
CA SER A 170 -13.81 -11.45 16.57
C SER A 170 -13.76 -12.41 15.35
N PRO A 171 -14.52 -13.52 15.32
CA PRO A 171 -14.47 -14.51 14.23
C PRO A 171 -14.80 -13.95 12.83
#